data_AF-A0A2D7RG45-F1
#
_entry.id   AF-A0A2D7RG45-F1
#
_cell.length_a   1.000
_cell.length_b   1.000
_cell.length_c   1.000
_cell.angle_alpha   90.00
_cell.angle_beta   90.00
_cell.angle_gamma   90.00
#
_symmetry.space_group_name_H-M   'P 1'
#
loop_
_entity.id
_entity.type
_entity.pdbx_description
1 polymer ?
#
loop_
_entity_poly.entity_id
_entity_poly.type
_entity_poly.pdbx_seq_one_letter_code
_entity_poly.pdbx_strand_id
1 'polypeptide(L)'
;MALFASEKDRKKIINKYTTVLQCSVCNAVYTELLNVGTWECRYHPGTYDYDKDEWTCCGEKLHNPSNYNDVGRYFTWNQSFSPVKAFSNGCTPCDHKSIVSKVPYEDVNVESIAQLIPFMKPEVDKRNYTLKEGTPYLLRKKPFIPPP
;
A
#
# COMPACT_ATOMS: atom_id res chain seq x y z
N MET A 1 -24.69 -15.28 1.77
CA MET A 1 -25.78 -14.42 1.23
C MET A 1 -25.99 -13.28 2.23
N ALA A 2 -25.81 -12.00 1.89
CA ALA A 2 -26.67 -11.30 0.94
C ALA A 2 -26.03 -10.03 0.35
N LEU A 3 -26.18 -9.86 -0.96
CA LEU A 3 -26.08 -8.57 -1.68
C LEU A 3 -27.15 -7.55 -1.22
N PHE A 4 -27.96 -7.89 -0.20
CA PHE A 4 -29.09 -7.13 0.33
C PHE A 4 -28.93 -6.78 1.83
N ALA A 5 -27.71 -6.44 2.27
CA ALA A 5 -27.52 -5.90 3.61
C ALA A 5 -28.34 -4.60 3.80
N SER A 6 -28.84 -4.38 5.01
CA SER A 6 -29.59 -3.17 5.34
C SER A 6 -28.73 -1.93 5.10
N GLU A 7 -29.34 -0.78 4.78
CA GLU A 7 -28.58 0.45 4.51
C GLU A 7 -27.66 0.84 5.68
N LYS A 8 -28.10 0.55 6.91
CA LYS A 8 -27.32 0.78 8.14
C LYS A 8 -26.07 -0.11 8.17
N ASP A 9 -26.20 -1.39 7.82
CA ASP A 9 -25.07 -2.33 7.84
C ASP A 9 -24.06 -1.98 6.75
N ARG A 10 -24.55 -1.58 5.57
CA ARG A 10 -23.68 -1.08 4.49
C ARG A 10 -22.88 0.14 4.93
N LYS A 11 -23.52 1.13 5.57
CA LYS A 11 -22.83 2.33 6.09
C LYS A 11 -21.76 1.97 7.13
N LYS A 12 -22.03 1.00 8.01
CA LYS A 12 -21.05 0.51 8.98
C LYS A 12 -19.84 -0.14 8.29
N ILE A 13 -20.09 -0.95 7.25
CA ILE A 13 -19.05 -1.63 6.48
C ILE A 13 -18.19 -0.62 5.71
N ILE A 14 -18.82 0.34 5.01
CA ILE A 14 -18.12 1.44 4.32
C ILE A 14 -17.21 2.14 5.32
N ASN A 15 -17.77 2.63 6.43
CA ASN A 15 -16.98 3.32 7.45
C ASN A 15 -15.85 2.45 7.99
N LYS A 16 -16.06 1.15 8.20
CA LYS A 16 -15.04 0.23 8.70
C LYS A 16 -13.85 0.08 7.74
N TYR A 17 -14.09 0.01 6.43
CA TYR A 17 -13.03 -0.22 5.43
C TYR A 17 -12.44 1.07 4.84
N THR A 18 -13.18 2.18 4.85
CA THR A 18 -12.73 3.47 4.31
C THR A 18 -12.15 4.41 5.37
N THR A 19 -12.19 4.04 6.66
CA THR A 19 -11.50 4.82 7.70
C THR A 19 -10.01 4.88 7.40
N VAL A 20 -9.49 6.11 7.44
CA VAL A 20 -8.06 6.38 7.31
C VAL A 20 -7.39 6.03 8.63
N LEU A 21 -6.37 5.18 8.57
CA LEU A 21 -5.61 4.67 9.71
C LEU A 21 -4.12 4.93 9.49
N GLN A 22 -3.35 4.94 10.58
CA GLN A 22 -1.91 5.07 10.55
C GLN A 22 -1.25 3.77 11.04
N CYS A 23 -0.24 3.30 10.31
CA CYS A 23 0.50 2.10 10.67
C CYS A 23 1.39 2.35 11.88
N SER A 24 1.31 1.48 12.87
CA SER A 24 2.16 1.51 14.07
C SER A 24 3.62 1.14 13.79
N VAL A 25 3.90 0.45 12.69
CA VAL A 25 5.24 -0.02 12.33
C VAL A 25 5.96 0.99 11.43
N CYS A 26 5.38 1.29 10.27
CA CYS A 26 6.03 2.14 9.27
C CYS A 26 5.51 3.59 9.22
N ASN A 27 4.52 3.94 10.06
CA ASN A 27 3.86 5.25 10.09
C ASN A 27 3.14 5.68 8.80
N ALA A 28 3.03 4.81 7.80
CA ALA A 28 2.26 5.09 6.59
C ALA A 28 0.76 5.22 6.89
N VAL A 29 0.10 6.10 6.15
CA VAL A 29 -1.35 6.30 6.22
C VAL A 29 -2.01 5.42 5.18
N TYR A 30 -3.00 4.63 5.58
CA TYR A 30 -3.68 3.67 4.71
C TYR A 30 -5.18 3.58 5.03
N THR A 31 -5.93 2.95 4.13
CA THR A 31 -7.28 2.47 4.39
C THR A 31 -7.27 0.95 4.36
N GLU A 32 -8.12 0.30 5.15
CA GLU A 32 -8.15 -1.17 5.23
C GLU A 32 -8.44 -1.78 3.85
N LEU A 33 -9.24 -1.10 3.02
CA LEU A 33 -9.54 -1.53 1.66
C LEU A 33 -8.30 -1.64 0.76
N LEU A 34 -7.30 -0.77 0.93
CA LEU A 34 -6.05 -0.81 0.16
C LEU A 34 -4.96 -1.65 0.83
N ASN A 35 -5.15 -1.98 2.11
CA ASN A 35 -4.14 -2.64 2.91
C ASN A 35 -4.28 -4.17 2.91
N VAL A 36 -5.50 -4.68 2.94
CA VAL A 36 -5.73 -6.12 3.07
C VAL A 36 -5.10 -6.88 1.89
N GLY A 37 -4.12 -7.74 2.19
CA GLY A 37 -3.49 -8.64 1.23
C GLY A 37 -2.51 -8.00 0.25
N THR A 38 -2.12 -6.73 0.45
CA THR A 38 -1.13 -6.08 -0.41
C THR A 38 0.30 -6.28 0.08
N TRP A 39 0.48 -6.58 1.37
CA TRP A 39 1.77 -6.83 2.00
C TRP A 39 2.84 -5.74 1.73
N GLU A 40 2.39 -4.49 1.59
CA GLU A 40 3.28 -3.34 1.30
C GLU A 40 4.11 -2.92 2.52
N CYS A 41 3.63 -3.24 3.72
CA CYS A 41 4.37 -2.98 4.95
C CYS A 41 5.45 -4.03 5.15
N ARG A 42 6.47 -3.69 5.94
CA ARG A 42 7.51 -4.63 6.34
C ARG A 42 7.77 -4.47 7.83
N TYR A 43 8.24 -5.55 8.45
CA TYR A 43 8.71 -5.53 9.82
C TYR A 43 9.84 -6.54 10.04
N HIS A 44 10.57 -6.37 11.14
CA HIS A 44 11.51 -7.36 11.65
C HIS A 44 10.82 -8.19 12.74
N PRO A 45 10.69 -9.52 12.59
CA PRO A 45 10.11 -10.38 13.62
C PRO A 45 11.12 -10.71 14.74
N GLY A 46 12.42 -10.59 14.47
CA GLY A 46 13.49 -10.84 15.43
C GLY A 46 13.80 -9.63 16.30
N THR A 47 14.58 -9.83 17.37
CA THR A 47 15.15 -8.74 18.16
C THR A 47 16.46 -8.26 17.57
N TYR A 48 16.86 -7.03 17.90
CA TYR A 48 18.18 -6.51 17.55
C TYR A 48 19.22 -7.04 18.54
N ASP A 49 20.29 -7.65 18.02
CA ASP A 49 21.43 -8.11 18.82
C ASP A 49 22.48 -6.98 18.88
N TYR A 50 22.64 -6.39 20.06
CA TYR A 50 23.57 -5.28 20.29
C TYR A 50 25.04 -5.71 20.30
N ASP A 51 25.34 -6.99 20.57
CA ASP A 51 26.72 -7.47 20.59
C ASP A 51 27.28 -7.64 19.17
N LYS A 52 26.41 -8.04 18.24
CA LYS A 52 26.76 -8.23 16.82
C LYS A 52 26.37 -7.06 15.92
N ASP A 53 25.64 -6.09 16.47
CA ASP A 53 25.08 -4.94 15.78
C ASP A 53 24.23 -5.35 14.55
N GLU A 54 23.39 -6.39 14.72
CA GLU A 54 22.56 -6.94 13.64
C GLU A 54 21.19 -7.45 14.09
N TRP A 55 20.20 -7.41 13.20
CA TRP A 55 18.89 -8.00 13.42
C TRP A 55 18.97 -9.53 13.37
N THR A 56 18.49 -10.21 14.41
CA THR A 56 18.48 -11.70 14.47
C THR A 56 17.67 -12.37 13.35
N CYS A 57 16.73 -11.66 12.74
CA CYS A 57 15.86 -12.22 11.69
C CYS A 57 16.47 -12.20 10.28
N CYS A 58 17.35 -11.25 9.96
CA CYS A 58 17.88 -11.08 8.60
C CYS A 58 19.36 -10.66 8.55
N GLY A 59 20.01 -10.48 9.70
CA GLY A 59 21.39 -10.01 9.79
C GLY A 59 21.58 -8.57 9.33
N GLU A 60 20.51 -7.78 9.26
CA GLU A 60 20.63 -6.38 8.86
C GLU A 60 21.35 -5.58 9.95
N LYS A 61 22.38 -4.85 9.55
CA LYS A 61 23.21 -4.03 10.44
C LYS A 61 22.76 -2.58 10.41
N LEU A 62 23.07 -1.84 11.47
CA LEU A 62 22.84 -0.41 11.52
C LEU A 62 23.54 0.27 10.33
N HIS A 63 22.77 0.97 9.51
CA HIS A 63 23.33 1.86 8.51
C HIS A 63 24.01 3.02 9.23
N ASN A 64 25.34 3.00 9.25
CA ASN A 64 26.11 4.07 9.83
C ASN A 64 26.14 5.26 8.84
N PRO A 65 25.47 6.40 9.16
CA PRO A 65 25.55 7.59 8.31
C PRO A 65 26.96 8.20 8.29
N SER A 66 27.85 7.74 9.18
CA SER A 66 29.22 8.22 9.36
C SER A 66 30.16 7.94 8.18
N ASN A 67 29.80 7.06 7.22
CA ASN A 67 30.61 6.87 6.00
C ASN A 67 30.31 7.91 4.90
N TYR A 68 29.34 8.80 5.11
CA TYR A 68 29.30 10.09 4.42
C TYR A 68 30.13 11.06 5.25
N ASN A 69 31.42 11.19 4.89
CA ASN A 69 32.37 12.18 5.38
C ASN A 69 31.66 13.37 6.06
N ASP A 70 31.93 13.65 7.34
CA ASP A 70 31.47 14.89 7.99
C ASP A 70 31.81 16.13 7.15
N VAL A 71 32.89 16.02 6.38
CA VAL A 71 33.33 16.97 5.36
C VAL A 71 32.32 17.13 4.20
N GLY A 72 31.72 16.04 3.72
CA GLY A 72 30.73 16.04 2.63
C GLY A 72 29.46 16.85 2.93
N ARG A 73 29.08 16.95 4.21
CA ARG A 73 27.96 17.80 4.66
C ARG A 73 28.21 19.29 4.43
N TYR A 74 29.47 19.71 4.40
CA TYR A 74 29.87 21.10 4.11
C TYR A 74 30.03 21.37 2.61
N PHE A 75 30.15 20.34 1.76
CA PHE A 75 30.39 20.49 0.33
C PHE A 75 29.15 20.30 -0.56
N THR A 76 28.01 19.85 -0.02
CA THR A 76 26.75 19.74 -0.78
C THR A 76 25.78 20.85 -0.40
N TRP A 77 25.99 22.05 -0.95
CA TRP A 77 25.14 23.23 -0.74
C TRP A 77 23.67 23.09 -1.20
N ASN A 78 23.30 21.99 -1.87
CA ASN A 78 21.98 21.80 -2.48
C ASN A 78 21.40 20.37 -2.37
N GLN A 79 21.97 19.47 -1.55
CA GLN A 79 21.32 18.18 -1.33
C GLN A 79 20.24 18.32 -0.26
N SER A 80 18.98 18.16 -0.66
CA SER A 80 17.87 17.95 0.26
C SER A 80 18.28 16.86 1.25
N PHE A 81 18.56 17.27 2.49
CA PHE A 81 19.07 16.39 3.54
C PHE A 81 17.98 15.38 3.90
N SER A 82 17.94 14.25 3.21
CA SER A 82 17.12 13.12 3.63
C SER A 82 17.97 12.30 4.60
N PRO A 83 17.65 12.30 5.91
CA PRO A 83 18.37 11.48 6.85
C PRO A 83 18.23 10.02 6.40
N VAL A 84 19.34 9.38 6.08
CA VAL A 84 19.37 7.95 5.80
C VAL A 84 18.80 7.25 7.04
N LYS A 85 17.79 6.41 6.86
CA LYS A 85 17.22 5.65 7.96
C LYS A 85 18.29 4.71 8.51
N ALA A 86 18.37 4.64 9.84
CA ALA A 86 19.33 3.76 10.53
C ALA A 86 19.12 2.28 10.18
N PHE A 87 17.87 1.89 9.90
CA PHE A 87 17.50 0.54 9.46
C PHE A 87 16.52 0.62 8.29
N SER A 88 16.42 -0.46 7.54
CA SER A 88 15.30 -0.70 6.64
C SER A 88 13.99 -0.78 7.43
N ASN A 89 12.88 -0.72 6.71
CA ASN A 89 11.57 -0.83 7.35
C ASN A 89 11.26 -2.27 7.83
N GLY A 90 12.08 -3.27 7.50
CA GLY A 90 11.79 -4.67 7.80
C GLY A 90 12.19 -5.64 6.70
N CYS A 91 12.43 -6.90 7.09
CA CYS A 91 12.71 -8.00 6.17
C CYS A 91 11.46 -8.79 5.78
N THR A 92 10.44 -8.85 6.64
CA THR A 92 9.26 -9.70 6.43
C THR A 92 8.10 -8.85 5.93
N PRO A 93 7.48 -9.20 4.78
CA PRO A 93 6.33 -8.48 4.25
C PRO A 93 5.09 -8.72 5.11
N CYS A 94 4.29 -7.68 5.33
CA CYS A 94 3.06 -7.77 6.11
C CYS A 94 2.05 -6.70 5.69
N ASP A 95 0.79 -6.90 6.04
CA ASP A 95 -0.19 -5.81 5.99
C ASP A 95 0.14 -4.77 7.06
N HIS A 96 -0.20 -3.51 6.79
CA HIS A 96 -0.11 -2.44 7.78
C HIS A 96 -1.01 -2.76 8.97
N LYS A 97 -0.55 -2.45 10.18
CA LYS A 97 -1.30 -2.67 11.41
C LYS A 97 -1.44 -1.38 12.19
N SER A 98 -2.67 -1.01 12.51
CA SER A 98 -2.95 0.12 13.40
C SER A 98 -3.50 -0.38 14.73
N ILE A 99 -3.19 0.33 15.80
CA ILE A 99 -3.67 0.02 17.16
C ILE A 99 -5.21 0.15 17.22
N VAL A 100 -5.79 0.97 16.34
CA VAL A 100 -7.22 1.30 16.31
C VAL A 100 -7.99 0.46 15.28
N SER A 101 -7.31 -0.38 14.49
CA SER A 101 -7.95 -1.22 13.48
C SER A 101 -9.00 -2.12 14.12
N LYS A 102 -10.15 -2.25 13.45
CA LYS A 102 -11.28 -3.10 13.88
C LYS A 102 -11.45 -4.30 12.95
N VAL A 103 -10.53 -4.49 12.01
CA VAL A 103 -10.56 -5.56 11.01
C VAL A 103 -9.67 -6.70 11.51
N PRO A 104 -10.20 -7.92 11.65
CA PRO A 104 -9.35 -9.09 11.89
C PRO A 104 -8.59 -9.41 10.60
N TYR A 105 -7.25 -9.37 10.64
CA TYR A 105 -6.40 -9.64 9.47
C TYR A 105 -6.27 -11.14 9.17
N GLU A 106 -6.58 -12.03 10.11
CA GLU A 106 -6.48 -13.48 9.96
C GLU A 106 -7.68 -14.07 9.20
N ASP A 107 -8.86 -13.47 9.34
CA ASP A 107 -10.10 -13.95 8.73
C ASP A 107 -10.89 -12.75 8.16
N VAL A 108 -10.45 -12.30 6.99
CA VAL A 108 -11.15 -11.23 6.28
C VAL A 108 -12.37 -11.80 5.58
N ASN A 109 -13.55 -11.44 6.08
CA ASN A 109 -14.81 -11.81 5.45
C ASN A 109 -14.98 -11.11 4.09
N VAL A 110 -14.62 -11.82 3.02
CA VAL A 110 -14.69 -11.36 1.63
C VAL A 110 -16.11 -10.94 1.22
N GLU A 111 -17.15 -11.62 1.74
CA GLU A 111 -18.55 -11.26 1.45
C GLU A 111 -18.87 -9.85 1.94
N SER A 112 -18.25 -9.42 3.03
CA SER A 112 -18.46 -8.07 3.59
C SER A 112 -17.85 -6.99 2.68
N ILE A 113 -16.70 -7.26 2.07
CA ILE A 113 -16.03 -6.34 1.14
C ILE A 113 -16.79 -6.29 -0.20
N ALA A 114 -17.32 -7.43 -0.66
CA ALA A 114 -18.09 -7.51 -1.90
C ALA A 114 -19.32 -6.59 -1.92
N GLN A 115 -19.87 -6.24 -0.75
CA GLN A 115 -20.97 -5.27 -0.63
C GLN A 115 -20.59 -3.84 -1.04
N LEU A 116 -19.30 -3.53 -1.11
CA LEU A 116 -18.79 -2.21 -1.53
C LEU A 116 -18.74 -2.06 -3.05
N ILE A 117 -18.71 -3.17 -3.81
CA ILE A 117 -18.54 -3.18 -5.28
C ILE A 117 -19.55 -2.26 -6.00
N PRO A 118 -20.86 -2.25 -5.68
CA PRO A 118 -21.82 -1.39 -6.37
C PRO A 118 -21.58 0.11 -6.18
N PHE A 119 -20.84 0.50 -5.14
CA PHE A 119 -20.53 1.89 -4.81
C PHE A 119 -19.11 2.31 -5.22
N MET A 120 -18.26 1.34 -5.54
CA MET A 120 -17.00 1.64 -6.21
C MET A 120 -17.39 2.23 -7.55
N LYS A 121 -17.00 3.48 -7.81
CA LYS A 121 -17.16 4.05 -9.13
C LYS A 121 -16.47 3.07 -10.07
N PRO A 122 -17.15 2.50 -11.09
CA PRO A 122 -16.39 1.87 -12.15
C PRO A 122 -15.43 2.96 -12.62
N GLU A 123 -14.13 2.66 -12.68
CA GLU A 123 -13.27 3.52 -13.47
C GLU A 123 -13.96 3.63 -14.81
N VAL A 124 -14.38 4.85 -15.16
CA VAL A 124 -14.91 5.14 -16.49
C VAL A 124 -13.93 4.47 -17.43
N ASP A 125 -14.40 3.48 -18.17
CA ASP A 125 -13.59 2.70 -19.10
C ASP A 125 -12.80 3.72 -19.92
N LYS A 126 -11.52 3.97 -19.56
CA LYS A 126 -10.65 4.90 -20.31
C LYS A 126 -10.48 4.40 -21.74
N ARG A 127 -10.94 3.17 -21.98
CA ARG A 127 -11.20 2.50 -23.22
C ARG A 127 -12.61 2.83 -23.70
N ASN A 128 -12.73 3.94 -24.42
CA ASN A 128 -13.84 4.22 -25.34
C ASN A 128 -13.92 3.19 -26.49
N TYR A 129 -13.96 1.89 -26.18
CA TYR A 129 -14.16 0.82 -27.15
C TYR A 129 -15.56 0.25 -26.94
N THR A 130 -16.48 0.63 -27.82
CA THR A 130 -17.71 -0.13 -28.02
C THR A 130 -17.31 -1.49 -28.58
N LEU A 131 -17.38 -2.54 -27.76
CA LEU A 131 -17.46 -3.91 -28.24
C LEU A 131 -18.72 -3.99 -29.13
N LYS A 132 -18.53 -3.98 -30.45
CA LYS A 132 -19.61 -4.47 -31.33
C LYS A 132 -19.64 -5.98 -31.18
N GLU A 133 -20.84 -6.52 -30.97
CA GLU A 133 -21.07 -7.97 -30.95
C GLU A 133 -20.49 -8.59 -32.22
N GLY A 134 -19.53 -9.51 -32.07
CA GLY A 134 -19.10 -10.40 -33.14
C GLY A 134 -17.66 -10.29 -33.68
N THR A 135 -16.78 -9.40 -33.19
CA THR A 135 -15.36 -9.41 -33.63
C THR A 135 -14.34 -9.24 -32.48
N PRO A 136 -13.32 -10.11 -32.38
CA PRO A 136 -12.37 -10.12 -31.26
C PRO A 136 -11.21 -9.12 -31.41
N TYR A 137 -11.36 -8.07 -32.23
CA TYR A 137 -10.31 -7.06 -32.41
C TYR A 137 -10.86 -5.64 -32.27
N LEU A 138 -10.05 -4.78 -31.64
CA LEU A 138 -10.39 -3.39 -31.36
C LEU A 138 -10.17 -2.54 -32.63
N LEU A 139 -11.22 -1.88 -33.11
CA LEU A 139 -11.13 -0.88 -34.19
C LEU A 139 -10.96 0.52 -33.59
N ARG A 140 -10.01 1.31 -34.11
CA ARG A 140 -9.85 2.73 -33.75
C ARG A 140 -10.96 3.57 -34.40
N LYS A 141 -11.55 4.51 -33.65
CA LYS A 141 -12.59 5.44 -34.14
C LYS A 141 -12.08 6.55 -35.08
N LYS A 142 -10.78 6.86 -35.08
CA LYS A 142 -10.18 7.88 -35.95
C LYS A 142 -8.91 7.33 -36.60
N PRO A 143 -8.68 7.61 -37.90
CA PRO A 143 -7.44 7.23 -38.56
C PRO A 143 -6.27 7.97 -37.91
N PHE A 144 -5.13 7.28 -37.77
CA PHE A 144 -3.89 7.91 -37.35
C PHE A 144 -3.42 8.85 -38.44
N ILE A 145 -3.28 10.13 -38.11
CA ILE A 145 -2.68 11.14 -39.00
C ILE A 145 -1.24 11.32 -38.48
N PRO A 146 -0.21 10.91 -39.23
CA PRO A 146 1.18 11.13 -38.83
C PRO A 146 1.50 12.64 -38.78
N PRO A 147 2.40 13.08 -37.89
CA PRO A 147 2.86 14.46 -37.87
C PRO A 147 3.62 14.81 -39.18
N PRO A 148 3.61 16.09 -39.60
CA PRO A 148 4.31 16.56 -40.79
C PRO A 148 5.84 16.45 -40.66
#